data_AF-A0A4R8MKV8-F1
#
_entry.id   AF-A0A4R8MKV8-F1
#
_cell.length_a   1.000
_cell.length_b   1.000
_cell.length_c   1.000
_cell.angle_alpha   90.00
_cell.angle_beta   90.00
_cell.angle_gamma   90.00
#
_symmetry.space_group_name_H-M   'P 1'
#
loop_
_entity.id
_entity.type
_entity.pdbx_description
1 polymer ?
#
loop_
_entity_poly.entity_id
_entity_poly.type
_entity_poly.pdbx_seq_one_letter_code
_entity_poly.pdbx_strand_id
1 'polypeptide(L)'
;MQKFWKISDSKSNKLIFIKDKTIYKGNPKQEELNRLNSESTNLSFLENIFSIPYSYIKEIQNQSGKNEIKIFFGNDSEEELIIKDKNTKNEIFEFIKQDNPNFKYSSELPSVLKYAKPQFFALLFMTGIFLWSLYLAIQMESGVEYSIIGSGRSITGIVLFLANFGIVKNIIGYVIILLIIIFSLTKRLKSRSEMEILKR
;
A
#
# COMPACT_ATOMS: atom_id res chain seq x y z
N MET A 1 5.87 -16.33 -23.92
CA MET A 1 5.12 -15.66 -25.01
C MET A 1 5.41 -14.15 -24.95
N GLN A 2 5.00 -13.36 -25.95
CA GLN A 2 5.08 -11.89 -25.84
C GLN A 2 3.70 -11.25 -25.97
N LYS A 3 3.38 -10.28 -25.12
CA LYS A 3 2.11 -9.55 -25.16
C LYS A 3 2.27 -8.16 -24.55
N PHE A 4 1.70 -7.15 -25.21
CA PHE A 4 1.69 -5.77 -24.73
C PHE A 4 0.26 -5.25 -24.59
N TRP A 5 0.10 -4.31 -23.69
CA TRP A 5 -1.11 -3.52 -23.50
C TRP A 5 -0.74 -2.04 -23.58
N LYS A 6 -1.41 -1.32 -24.48
CA LYS A 6 -1.32 0.13 -24.59
C LYS A 6 -2.52 0.73 -23.88
N ILE A 7 -2.27 1.52 -22.84
CA ILE A 7 -3.31 2.13 -22.01
C ILE A 7 -3.27 3.64 -22.24
N SER A 8 -4.40 4.23 -22.61
CA SER A 8 -4.50 5.66 -22.96
C SER A 8 -4.76 6.57 -21.75
N ASP A 9 -5.08 5.99 -20.59
CA ASP A 9 -5.42 6.74 -19.37
C ASP A 9 -4.21 7.44 -18.74
N SER A 10 -4.38 8.71 -18.36
CA SER A 10 -3.29 9.58 -17.89
C SER A 10 -2.70 9.20 -16.53
N LYS A 11 -3.45 8.46 -15.70
CA LYS A 11 -3.00 8.02 -14.37
C LYS A 11 -2.56 6.55 -14.35
N SER A 12 -2.64 5.85 -15.47
CA SER A 12 -2.27 4.44 -15.62
C SER A 12 -0.86 4.32 -16.23
N ASN A 13 -0.25 3.14 -16.13
CA ASN A 13 0.95 2.85 -16.90
C ASN A 13 0.56 2.72 -18.38
N LYS A 14 1.08 3.59 -19.25
CA LYS A 14 0.71 3.63 -20.67
C LYS A 14 1.15 2.39 -21.43
N LEU A 15 2.23 1.76 -21.00
CA LEU A 15 2.70 0.49 -21.52
C LEU A 15 2.88 -0.52 -20.39
N ILE A 16 2.26 -1.67 -20.57
CA ILE A 16 2.63 -2.90 -19.87
C ILE A 16 3.03 -3.89 -20.96
N PHE A 17 4.26 -4.38 -20.90
CA PHE A 17 4.77 -5.33 -21.88
C PHE A 17 5.41 -6.52 -21.18
N ILE A 18 5.02 -7.72 -21.58
CA ILE A 18 5.61 -8.95 -21.07
C ILE A 18 6.33 -9.63 -22.22
N LYS A 19 7.65 -9.79 -22.07
CA LYS A 19 8.52 -10.43 -23.04
C LYS A 19 9.67 -11.14 -22.30
N ASP A 20 10.04 -12.32 -22.78
CA ASP A 20 11.19 -13.08 -22.26
C ASP A 20 11.14 -13.23 -20.72
N LYS A 21 9.96 -13.58 -20.20
CA LYS A 21 9.69 -13.74 -18.75
C LYS A 21 10.05 -12.48 -17.94
N THR A 22 9.87 -11.30 -18.52
CA THR A 22 10.16 -10.01 -17.89
C THR A 22 8.96 -9.08 -18.09
N ILE A 23 8.55 -8.42 -17.01
CA ILE A 23 7.49 -7.41 -17.02
C ILE A 23 8.13 -6.05 -17.19
N TYR A 24 7.83 -5.37 -18.28
CA TYR A 24 8.21 -3.99 -18.54
C TYR A 24 7.01 -3.08 -18.26
N LYS A 25 7.23 -1.98 -17.56
CA LYS A 25 6.20 -0.97 -17.31
C LYS A 25 6.75 0.44 -17.48
N GLY A 26 5.95 1.32 -18.09
CA GLY A 26 6.35 2.70 -18.21
C GLY A 26 5.37 3.55 -18.98
N ASN A 27 5.76 4.82 -19.16
CA ASN A 27 5.03 5.80 -19.94
C ASN A 27 5.90 6.29 -21.12
N PRO A 28 6.25 5.41 -22.07
CA PRO A 28 7.05 5.80 -23.22
C PRO A 28 6.36 6.87 -24.08
N LYS A 29 7.14 7.49 -24.97
CA LYS A 29 6.61 8.51 -25.87
C LYS A 29 5.60 7.89 -26.83
N GLN A 30 4.64 8.69 -27.30
CA GLN A 30 3.59 8.20 -28.21
C GLN A 30 4.16 7.59 -29.50
N GLU A 31 5.27 8.14 -30.00
CA GLU A 31 5.98 7.60 -31.16
C GLU A 31 6.50 6.18 -30.94
N GLU A 32 7.05 5.89 -29.75
CA GLU A 32 7.53 4.56 -29.36
C GLU A 32 6.34 3.59 -29.19
N LEU A 33 5.24 4.05 -28.58
CA LEU A 33 4.00 3.30 -28.49
C LEU A 33 3.43 2.97 -29.87
N ASN A 34 3.50 3.88 -30.83
CA ASN A 34 2.98 3.66 -32.18
C ASN A 34 3.83 2.66 -32.97
N ARG A 35 5.12 2.55 -32.66
CA ARG A 35 6.05 1.58 -33.29
C ARG A 35 5.91 0.14 -32.77
N LEU A 36 5.29 -0.04 -31.60
CA LEU A 36 4.97 -1.35 -31.02
C LEU A 36 3.87 -2.05 -31.84
N ASN A 37 4.28 -2.92 -32.76
CA ASN A 37 3.41 -3.86 -33.48
C ASN A 37 3.82 -5.30 -33.12
N SER A 38 2.96 -6.28 -33.40
CA SER A 38 3.20 -7.72 -33.13
C SER A 38 4.50 -8.26 -33.73
N GLU A 39 5.03 -7.61 -34.77
CA GLU A 39 6.25 -7.97 -35.51
C GLU A 39 7.44 -7.03 -35.24
N SER A 40 7.33 -6.11 -34.27
CA SER A 40 8.36 -5.11 -34.02
C SER A 40 9.70 -5.74 -33.61
N THR A 41 10.69 -5.64 -34.50
CA THR A 41 12.04 -6.20 -34.30
C THR A 41 12.95 -5.25 -33.51
N ASN A 42 12.68 -3.94 -33.58
CA ASN A 42 13.44 -2.93 -32.86
C ASN A 42 12.71 -2.51 -31.58
N LEU A 43 13.16 -3.08 -30.46
CA LEU A 43 12.63 -2.86 -29.12
C LEU A 43 13.65 -2.17 -28.20
N SER A 44 14.62 -1.44 -28.76
CA SER A 44 15.68 -0.77 -27.98
C SER A 44 15.15 0.20 -26.93
N PHE A 45 13.96 0.79 -27.15
CA PHE A 45 13.33 1.67 -26.17
C PHE A 45 13.03 0.98 -24.83
N LEU A 46 12.92 -0.36 -24.79
CA LEU A 46 12.71 -1.12 -23.55
C LEU A 46 13.89 -1.02 -22.59
N GLU A 47 15.10 -0.76 -23.07
CA GLU A 47 16.29 -0.58 -22.23
C GLU A 47 16.14 0.60 -21.28
N ASN A 48 15.33 1.59 -21.65
CA ASN A 48 15.04 2.79 -20.87
C ASN A 48 13.74 2.67 -20.04
N ILE A 49 13.08 1.50 -20.06
CA ILE A 49 11.84 1.25 -19.34
C ILE A 49 12.12 0.37 -18.14
N PHE A 50 11.46 0.68 -17.02
CA PHE A 50 11.55 -0.13 -15.83
C PHE A 50 11.09 -1.57 -16.10
N SER A 51 11.91 -2.53 -15.68
CA SER A 51 11.68 -3.94 -15.95
C SER A 51 11.87 -4.80 -14.70
N ILE A 52 11.04 -5.82 -14.55
CA ILE A 52 11.10 -6.80 -13.46
C ILE A 52 11.15 -8.19 -14.09
N PRO A 53 12.30 -8.87 -14.09
CA PRO A 53 12.37 -10.24 -14.55
C PRO A 53 11.62 -11.16 -13.58
N TYR A 54 10.88 -12.14 -14.11
CA TYR A 54 10.11 -13.09 -13.31
C TYR A 54 10.97 -13.78 -12.26
N SER A 55 12.26 -14.04 -12.54
CA SER A 55 13.21 -14.63 -11.59
C SER A 55 13.29 -13.87 -10.26
N TYR A 56 13.09 -12.56 -10.26
CA TYR A 56 13.12 -11.71 -9.06
C TYR A 56 11.77 -11.62 -8.36
N ILE A 57 10.67 -11.96 -9.03
CA ILE A 57 9.33 -11.85 -8.47
C ILE A 57 9.10 -12.99 -7.47
N LYS A 58 8.65 -12.60 -6.27
CA LYS A 58 8.26 -13.51 -5.18
C LYS A 58 6.76 -13.72 -5.14
N GLU A 59 6.00 -12.65 -5.33
CA GLU A 59 4.55 -12.64 -5.17
C GLU A 59 3.92 -11.57 -6.07
N ILE A 60 2.77 -11.88 -6.68
CA ILE A 60 1.95 -10.92 -7.44
C ILE A 60 0.54 -10.98 -6.89
N GLN A 61 -0.04 -9.82 -6.59
CA GLN A 61 -1.38 -9.70 -6.03
C GLN A 61 -2.28 -8.87 -6.95
N ASN A 62 -3.46 -9.39 -7.25
CA ASN A 62 -4.54 -8.69 -7.94
C ASN A 62 -5.77 -8.63 -7.03
N GLN A 63 -6.04 -7.46 -6.44
CA GLN A 63 -7.20 -7.28 -5.57
C GLN A 63 -8.38 -6.69 -6.37
N SER A 64 -9.57 -7.27 -6.18
CA SER A 64 -10.81 -6.73 -6.78
C SER A 64 -11.14 -5.33 -6.22
N GLY A 65 -11.60 -4.40 -7.05
CA GLY A 65 -11.90 -3.02 -6.63
C GLY A 65 -10.67 -2.12 -6.44
N LYS A 66 -9.46 -2.65 -6.60
CA LYS A 66 -8.22 -1.87 -6.74
C LYS A 66 -7.87 -1.68 -8.22
N ASN A 67 -7.24 -0.56 -8.54
CA ASN A 67 -6.83 -0.21 -9.90
C ASN A 67 -5.34 -0.54 -10.14
N GLU A 68 -4.79 -1.42 -9.33
CA GLU A 68 -3.40 -1.82 -9.39
C GLU A 68 -3.23 -3.35 -9.26
N ILE A 69 -2.17 -3.87 -9.87
CA ILE A 69 -1.57 -5.18 -9.57
C ILE A 69 -0.28 -4.91 -8.83
N LYS A 70 -0.12 -5.49 -7.63
CA LYS A 70 1.10 -5.35 -6.82
C LYS A 70 2.06 -6.47 -7.13
N ILE A 71 3.33 -6.12 -7.32
CA ILE A 71 4.42 -7.06 -7.60
C ILE A 71 5.45 -6.91 -6.49
N PHE A 72 5.70 -7.99 -5.76
CA PHE A 72 6.75 -8.07 -4.76
C PHE A 72 7.95 -8.80 -5.36
N PHE A 73 9.12 -8.16 -5.36
CA PHE A 73 10.33 -8.66 -6.00
C PHE A 73 11.58 -8.32 -5.19
N GLY A 74 12.68 -9.02 -5.46
CA GLY A 74 13.91 -8.85 -4.68
C GLY A 74 13.68 -9.17 -3.19
N ASN A 75 14.40 -8.53 -2.27
CA ASN A 75 14.20 -8.79 -0.84
C ASN A 75 12.96 -8.10 -0.29
N ASP A 76 12.87 -6.78 -0.44
CA ASP A 76 11.82 -5.94 0.17
C ASP A 76 11.26 -4.90 -0.82
N SER A 77 11.38 -5.14 -2.12
CA SER A 77 10.89 -4.21 -3.14
C SER A 77 9.45 -4.54 -3.53
N GLU A 78 8.63 -3.51 -3.64
CA GLU A 78 7.26 -3.57 -4.12
C GLU A 78 7.11 -2.59 -5.28
N GLU A 79 6.33 -2.98 -6.28
CA GLU A 79 6.00 -2.14 -7.40
C GLU A 79 4.56 -2.35 -7.87
N GLU A 80 3.93 -1.30 -8.36
CA GLU A 80 2.52 -1.33 -8.78
C GLU A 80 2.40 -1.20 -10.29
N LEU A 81 1.61 -2.07 -10.91
CA LEU A 81 1.09 -1.86 -12.26
C LEU A 81 -0.27 -1.18 -12.12
N ILE A 82 -0.36 0.11 -12.46
CA ILE A 82 -1.59 0.90 -12.34
C ILE A 82 -2.41 0.75 -13.63
N ILE A 83 -3.55 0.05 -13.54
CA ILE A 83 -4.50 -0.19 -14.63
C ILE A 83 -5.92 0.09 -14.12
N LYS A 84 -6.55 1.17 -14.60
CA LYS A 84 -7.94 1.49 -14.24
C LYS A 84 -8.97 0.54 -14.86
N ASP A 85 -8.74 0.11 -16.09
CA ASP A 85 -9.68 -0.78 -16.78
C ASP A 85 -9.62 -2.18 -16.18
N LYS A 86 -10.75 -2.62 -15.60
CA LYS A 86 -10.83 -3.90 -14.89
C LYS A 86 -10.58 -5.08 -15.82
N ASN A 87 -11.06 -5.02 -17.05
CA ASN A 87 -10.92 -6.11 -18.02
C ASN A 87 -9.45 -6.29 -18.42
N THR A 88 -8.79 -5.20 -18.80
CA THR A 88 -7.35 -5.18 -19.12
C THR A 88 -6.52 -5.65 -17.93
N LYS A 89 -6.83 -5.20 -16.71
CA LYS A 89 -6.13 -5.63 -15.49
C LYS A 89 -6.22 -7.15 -15.29
N ASN A 90 -7.42 -7.71 -15.39
CA ASN A 90 -7.65 -9.14 -15.23
C ASN A 90 -6.98 -9.95 -16.36
N GLU A 91 -7.00 -9.44 -17.59
CA GLU A 91 -6.33 -10.06 -18.73
C GLU A 91 -4.80 -10.11 -18.53
N ILE A 92 -4.19 -9.03 -18.04
CA ILE A 92 -2.76 -8.99 -17.71
C ILE A 92 -2.42 -10.03 -16.64
N PHE A 93 -3.22 -10.08 -15.57
CA PHE A 93 -2.99 -11.02 -14.47
C PHE A 93 -3.10 -12.48 -14.93
N GLU A 94 -4.15 -12.81 -15.69
CA GLU A 94 -4.33 -14.15 -16.26
C GLU A 94 -3.21 -14.52 -17.24
N PHE A 95 -2.72 -13.56 -18.03
CA PHE A 95 -1.55 -13.80 -18.89
C PHE A 95 -0.30 -14.14 -18.08
N ILE A 96 -0.02 -13.40 -17.00
CA ILE A 96 1.14 -13.68 -16.12
C ILE A 96 1.01 -15.07 -15.49
N LYS A 97 -0.19 -15.43 -15.02
CA LYS A 97 -0.50 -16.74 -14.44
C LYS A 97 -0.25 -17.88 -15.43
N GLN A 98 -0.64 -17.72 -16.69
CA GLN A 98 -0.44 -18.73 -17.73
C GLN A 98 1.03 -18.82 -18.18
N ASP A 99 1.71 -17.68 -18.35
CA ASP A 99 3.11 -17.63 -18.83
C ASP A 99 4.12 -18.06 -17.76
N ASN A 100 3.71 -18.14 -16.48
CA ASN A 100 4.58 -18.48 -15.36
C ASN A 100 4.07 -19.66 -14.51
N PRO A 101 4.26 -20.92 -14.97
CA PRO A 101 3.75 -22.11 -14.28
C PRO A 101 4.41 -22.39 -12.92
N ASN A 102 5.53 -21.72 -12.61
CA ASN A 102 6.22 -21.89 -11.33
C ASN A 102 5.50 -21.19 -10.17
N PHE A 103 4.50 -20.35 -10.45
CA PHE A 103 3.72 -19.69 -9.43
C PHE A 103 2.48 -20.50 -9.12
N LYS A 104 2.24 -20.72 -7.83
CA LYS A 104 1.00 -21.28 -7.30
C LYS A 104 -0.03 -20.17 -7.20
N TYR A 105 -1.20 -20.43 -7.78
CA TYR A 105 -2.36 -19.55 -7.66
C TYR A 105 -3.11 -19.85 -6.37
N SER A 106 -3.56 -18.79 -5.71
CA SER A 106 -4.54 -18.85 -4.63
C SER A 106 -5.44 -17.63 -4.73
N SER A 107 -6.67 -17.74 -4.24
CA SER A 107 -7.57 -16.61 -4.06
C SER A 107 -8.02 -16.61 -2.61
N GLU A 108 -7.83 -15.48 -1.92
CA GLU A 108 -8.23 -15.34 -0.53
C GLU A 108 -8.88 -13.98 -0.26
N LEU A 109 -9.81 -13.97 0.69
CA LEU A 109 -10.31 -12.73 1.28
C LEU A 109 -9.37 -12.37 2.45
N PRO A 110 -8.46 -11.38 2.32
CA PRO A 110 -7.41 -11.11 3.30
C PRO A 110 -8.01 -10.88 4.68
N SER A 111 -7.48 -11.46 5.76
CA SER A 111 -8.09 -11.31 7.09
C SER A 111 -8.22 -9.84 7.52
N VAL A 112 -9.20 -9.54 8.38
CA VAL A 112 -9.43 -8.17 8.93
C VAL A 112 -8.14 -7.59 9.51
N LEU A 113 -7.39 -8.41 10.26
CA LEU A 113 -6.14 -8.02 10.88
C LEU A 113 -5.05 -7.70 9.84
N LYS A 114 -4.89 -8.54 8.81
CA LYS A 114 -3.92 -8.31 7.71
C LYS A 114 -4.28 -7.05 6.93
N TYR A 115 -5.56 -6.86 6.64
CA TYR A 115 -6.06 -5.77 5.81
C TYR A 115 -6.02 -4.40 6.49
N ALA A 116 -6.33 -4.34 7.79
CA ALA A 116 -6.41 -3.10 8.57
C ALA A 116 -5.26 -2.95 9.59
N LYS A 117 -4.15 -3.69 9.40
CA LYS A 117 -2.96 -3.65 10.26
C LYS A 117 -2.53 -2.22 10.63
N PRO A 118 -2.42 -1.25 9.69
CA PRO A 118 -2.00 0.11 10.04
C PRO A 118 -2.95 0.83 11.00
N GLN A 119 -4.26 0.62 10.87
CA GLN A 119 -5.28 1.19 11.76
C GLN A 119 -5.18 0.62 13.17
N PHE A 120 -4.91 -0.68 13.31
CA PHE A 120 -4.72 -1.30 14.62
C PHE A 120 -3.46 -0.75 15.33
N PHE A 121 -2.37 -0.54 14.59
CA PHE A 121 -1.18 0.11 15.16
C PHE A 121 -1.48 1.56 15.57
N ALA A 122 -2.14 2.33 14.71
CA ALA A 122 -2.55 3.69 15.05
C ALA A 122 -3.40 3.72 16.33
N LEU A 123 -4.38 2.82 16.46
CA LEU A 123 -5.18 2.67 17.66
C LEU A 123 -4.30 2.37 18.88
N LEU A 124 -3.44 1.35 18.81
CA LEU A 124 -2.55 0.94 19.89
C LEU A 124 -1.66 2.09 20.39
N PHE A 125 -0.98 2.79 19.47
CA PHE A 125 -0.11 3.91 19.82
C PHE A 125 -0.88 5.07 20.43
N MET A 126 -2.03 5.45 19.85
CA MET A 126 -2.84 6.55 20.36
C MET A 126 -3.45 6.23 21.73
N THR A 127 -3.89 4.99 21.96
CA THR A 127 -4.35 4.54 23.27
C THR A 127 -3.23 4.59 24.30
N GLY A 128 -2.01 4.14 23.95
CA GLY A 128 -0.85 4.22 24.85
C GLY A 128 -0.50 5.65 25.25
N ILE A 129 -0.44 6.56 24.28
CA ILE A 129 -0.19 8.00 24.52
C ILE A 129 -1.30 8.60 25.39
N PHE A 130 -2.56 8.27 25.10
CA PHE A 130 -3.70 8.74 25.88
C PHE A 130 -3.65 8.27 27.33
N LEU A 131 -3.42 6.98 27.59
CA LEU A 131 -3.35 6.43 28.94
C LEU A 131 -2.22 7.07 29.75
N TRP A 132 -1.06 7.28 29.12
CA TRP A 132 0.07 7.94 29.77
C TRP A 132 -0.25 9.42 30.08
N SER A 133 -0.83 10.13 29.12
CA SER A 133 -1.26 11.52 29.27
C SER A 133 -2.32 11.67 30.37
N LEU A 134 -3.30 10.77 30.40
CA LEU A 134 -4.38 10.74 31.39
C LEU A 134 -3.83 10.48 32.80
N TYR A 135 -2.90 9.52 32.92
CA TYR A 135 -2.22 9.24 34.19
C TYR A 135 -1.52 10.48 34.74
N LEU A 136 -0.76 11.20 33.90
CA LEU A 136 -0.10 12.44 34.33
C LEU A 136 -1.11 13.53 34.70
N ALA A 137 -2.20 13.68 33.93
CA ALA A 137 -3.24 14.65 34.25
C ALA A 137 -3.87 14.40 35.63
N ILE A 138 -4.14 13.13 35.98
CA ILE A 138 -4.66 12.74 37.31
C ILE A 138 -3.66 13.10 38.41
N GLN A 139 -2.38 12.80 38.20
CA GLN A 139 -1.33 13.12 39.17
C GLN A 139 -1.17 14.63 39.37
N MET A 140 -1.24 15.41 38.28
CA MET A 140 -1.18 16.88 38.33
C MET A 140 -2.39 17.48 39.07
N GLU A 141 -3.58 16.90 38.90
CA GLU A 141 -4.77 17.32 39.65
C GLU A 141 -4.66 17.01 41.15
N SER A 142 -3.90 15.96 41.52
CA SER A 142 -3.56 15.67 42.92
C SER A 142 -2.43 16.53 43.51
N GLY A 143 -1.89 17.48 42.73
CA GLY A 143 -0.86 18.42 43.17
C GLY A 143 0.58 18.02 42.84
N VAL A 144 0.81 16.99 42.01
CA VAL A 144 2.16 16.58 41.59
C VAL A 144 2.63 17.44 40.42
N GLU A 145 3.77 18.10 40.59
CA GLU A 145 4.40 18.89 39.52
C GLU A 145 5.39 18.05 38.72
N TYR A 146 5.30 18.14 37.40
CA TYR A 146 6.21 17.46 36.48
C TYR A 146 6.98 18.50 35.66
N SER A 147 8.30 18.32 35.56
CA SER A 147 9.16 19.09 34.68
C SER A 147 9.92 18.16 33.72
N ILE A 148 10.21 18.65 32.52
CA ILE A 148 11.00 17.89 31.55
C ILE A 148 12.48 18.11 31.86
N ILE A 149 13.18 17.05 32.23
CA ILE A 149 14.63 17.07 32.39
C ILE A 149 15.28 16.77 31.03
N GLY A 150 16.04 17.73 30.48
CA GLY A 150 16.73 17.58 29.19
C GLY A 150 16.02 18.22 27.99
N SER A 151 16.21 17.67 26.78
CA SER A 151 15.59 18.22 25.56
C SER A 151 14.07 18.01 25.56
N GLY A 152 13.32 19.11 25.55
CA GLY A 152 11.84 19.11 25.49
C GLY A 152 11.25 18.57 24.18
N ARG A 153 12.08 18.22 23.18
CA ARG A 153 11.65 17.67 21.89
C ARG A 153 11.58 16.14 21.92
N SER A 154 10.79 15.60 22.84
CA SER A 154 10.60 14.16 23.01
C SER A 154 9.11 13.80 23.09
N ILE A 155 8.79 12.51 22.96
CA ILE A 155 7.42 12.02 23.15
C ILE A 155 6.90 12.35 24.56
N THR A 156 7.78 12.37 25.56
CA THR A 156 7.46 12.79 26.93
C THR A 156 6.97 14.23 26.97
N GLY A 157 7.56 15.13 26.19
CA GLY A 157 7.11 16.52 26.09
C GLY A 157 5.71 16.65 25.49
N ILE A 158 5.39 15.85 24.48
CA ILE A 158 4.06 15.80 23.87
C ILE A 158 3.04 15.28 24.88
N VAL A 159 3.35 14.18 25.58
CA VAL A 159 2.47 13.58 26.58
C VAL A 159 2.23 14.55 27.74
N LEU A 160 3.26 15.22 28.24
CA LEU A 160 3.12 16.21 29.31
C LEU A 160 2.29 17.42 28.86
N PHE A 161 2.50 17.91 27.64
CA PHE A 161 1.68 18.98 27.06
C PHE A 161 0.20 18.57 27.01
N LEU A 162 -0.10 17.36 26.57
CA LEU A 162 -1.48 16.84 26.55
C LEU A 162 -2.06 16.70 27.96
N ALA A 163 -1.26 16.26 28.94
CA ALA A 163 -1.68 16.13 30.33
C ALA A 163 -2.04 17.49 30.97
N ASN A 164 -1.30 18.55 30.61
CA ASN A 164 -1.56 19.91 31.07
C ASN A 164 -2.94 20.47 30.68
N PHE A 165 -3.62 19.88 29.69
CA PHE A 165 -5.00 20.26 29.39
C PHE A 165 -6.00 19.80 30.47
N GLY A 166 -5.60 18.91 31.38
CA GLY A 166 -6.45 18.33 32.41
C GLY A 166 -7.30 17.16 31.90
N ILE A 167 -7.86 16.40 32.83
CA ILE A 167 -8.52 15.11 32.57
C ILE A 167 -9.61 15.22 31.49
N VAL A 168 -10.55 16.16 31.66
CA VAL A 168 -11.74 16.28 30.79
C VAL A 168 -11.35 16.52 29.33
N LYS A 169 -10.43 17.47 29.08
CA LYS A 169 -9.99 17.82 27.72
C LYS A 169 -9.20 16.67 27.07
N ASN A 170 -8.40 15.96 27.87
CA ASN A 170 -7.65 14.78 27.42
C ASN A 170 -8.60 13.68 26.92
N ILE A 171 -9.66 13.40 27.68
CA ILE A 171 -10.70 12.42 27.31
C ILE A 171 -11.42 12.85 26.02
N ILE A 172 -11.86 14.11 25.92
CA ILE A 172 -12.55 14.61 24.72
C ILE A 172 -11.65 14.48 23.48
N GLY A 173 -10.38 14.90 23.59
CA GLY A 173 -9.41 14.80 22.50
C GLY A 173 -9.21 13.35 22.02
N TYR A 174 -9.09 12.42 22.96
CA TYR A 174 -8.98 11.00 22.64
C TYR A 174 -10.22 10.44 21.96
N VAL A 175 -11.42 10.80 22.44
CA VAL A 175 -12.69 10.36 21.82
C VAL A 175 -12.79 10.83 20.37
N ILE A 176 -12.41 12.08 20.07
CA ILE A 176 -12.41 12.61 18.70
C ILE A 176 -11.48 11.78 17.80
N ILE A 177 -10.25 11.50 18.27
CA ILE A 177 -9.27 10.71 17.52
C ILE A 177 -9.77 9.28 17.31
N LEU A 178 -10.38 8.69 18.35
CA LEU A 178 -10.95 7.35 18.30
C LEU A 178 -12.05 7.25 17.24
N LEU A 179 -12.95 8.24 17.17
CA LEU A 179 -13.99 8.30 16.14
C LEU A 179 -13.39 8.37 14.73
N ILE A 180 -12.33 9.15 14.52
CA ILE A 180 -11.62 9.23 13.23
C ILE A 180 -11.01 7.87 12.86
N ILE A 181 -10.36 7.18 13.81
CA ILE A 181 -9.76 5.86 13.59
C ILE A 181 -10.84 4.83 13.24
N ILE A 182 -11.95 4.80 13.99
CA ILE A 182 -13.07 3.88 13.74
C ILE A 182 -13.71 4.15 12.38
N PHE A 183 -13.93 5.42 12.02
CA PHE A 183 -14.46 5.79 10.71
C PHE A 183 -13.53 5.35 9.57
N SER A 184 -12.22 5.60 9.70
CA SER A 184 -11.22 5.14 8.74
C SER A 184 -11.18 3.62 8.63
N LEU A 185 -11.24 2.92 9.76
CA LEU A 185 -11.26 1.45 9.84
C LEU A 185 -12.49 0.87 9.14
N THR A 186 -13.69 1.38 9.44
CA THR A 186 -14.93 0.91 8.81
C THR A 186 -14.95 1.16 7.31
N LYS A 187 -14.50 2.34 6.85
CA LYS A 187 -14.34 2.64 5.42
C LYS A 187 -13.38 1.66 4.75
N ARG A 188 -12.24 1.37 5.39
CA ARG A 188 -11.26 0.40 4.88
C ARG A 188 -11.88 -0.99 4.82
N LEU A 189 -12.49 -1.50 5.89
CA LEU A 189 -13.08 -2.83 5.91
C LEU A 189 -14.21 -3.02 4.89
N LYS A 190 -14.99 -1.99 4.57
CA LYS A 190 -15.97 -2.03 3.47
C LYS A 190 -15.33 -2.21 2.08
N SER A 191 -14.08 -1.77 1.90
CA SER A 191 -13.32 -1.96 0.67
C SER A 191 -12.57 -3.30 0.60
N ARG A 192 -12.69 -4.13 1.64
CA ARG A 192 -12.07 -5.46 1.69
C ARG A 192 -12.76 -6.35 0.64
N SER A 193 -11.96 -6.94 -0.23
CA SER A 193 -12.43 -7.69 -1.38
C SER A 193 -11.47 -8.84 -1.66
N GLU A 194 -11.93 -9.77 -2.50
CA GLU A 194 -11.13 -10.91 -2.94
C GLU A 194 -9.80 -10.47 -3.55
N MET A 195 -8.74 -11.19 -3.19
CA MET A 195 -7.38 -10.96 -3.64
C MET A 195 -6.83 -12.23 -4.23
N GLU A 196 -6.54 -12.18 -5.52
CA GLU A 196 -5.85 -13.24 -6.24
C GLU A 196 -4.35 -13.09 -6.03
N ILE A 197 -3.67 -14.19 -5.73
CA ILE A 197 -2.25 -14.22 -5.41
C ILE A 197 -1.58 -15.27 -6.27
N LEU A 198 -0.52 -14.87 -6.96
CA LEU A 198 0.48 -15.76 -7.54
C LEU A 198 1.70 -15.74 -6.64
N LYS A 199 2.11 -16.89 -6.11
CA LYS A 199 3.28 -17.01 -5.23
C LYS A 199 4.14 -18.22 -5.54
N ARG A 200 5.46 -18.11 -5.37
CA ARG A 200 6.38 -19.26 -5.43
C ARG A 200 6.26 -20.17 -4.21
#